data_AF-A0A6L7WMS4-F1
#
_entry.id   AF-A0A6L7WMS4-F1
#
_cell.length_a   1.000
_cell.length_b   1.000
_cell.length_c   1.000
_cell.angle_alpha   90.00
_cell.angle_beta   90.00
_cell.angle_gamma   90.00
#
_symmetry.space_group_name_H-M   'P 1'
#
loop_
_entity.id
_entity.type
_entity.pdbx_description
1 polymer ?
#
loop_
_entity_poly.entity_id
_entity_poly.type
_entity_poly.pdbx_seq_one_letter_code
_entity_poly.pdbx_strand_id
1 'polypeptide(L)' 'MATPIDLTAATAARTDEGPDPADLENPALFINRELSWLEFNQRVLLQAQDERHPLLERVKFLSIVSTNLD' A
#
# COMPACT_ATOMS: atom_id res chain seq x y z
N MET A 1 55.08 3.58 -2.65
CA MET A 1 54.18 3.36 -1.49
C MET A 1 52.77 3.72 -1.95
N ALA A 2 52.13 2.81 -2.67
CA ALA A 2 50.78 2.98 -3.19
C ALA A 2 49.87 2.08 -2.35
N THR A 3 48.89 2.67 -1.66
CA THR A 3 47.84 1.94 -0.96
C THR A 3 46.98 1.17 -1.98
N PRO A 4 46.63 -0.10 -1.73
CA PRO A 4 45.67 -0.78 -2.57
C PRO A 4 44.27 -0.23 -2.27
N ILE A 5 43.54 0.10 -3.33
CA ILE A 5 42.09 0.28 -3.29
C ILE A 5 41.51 -1.11 -2.99
N ASP A 6 40.89 -1.27 -1.84
CA ASP A 6 40.20 -2.50 -1.46
C ASP A 6 38.93 -2.65 -2.32
N LEU A 7 39.09 -3.39 -3.42
CA LEU A 7 38.03 -3.90 -4.29
C LEU A 7 37.49 -5.22 -3.74
N THR A 8 37.18 -5.31 -2.44
CA THR A 8 36.42 -6.45 -1.91
C THR A 8 34.95 -6.28 -2.30
N ALA A 9 34.69 -6.72 -3.52
CA ALA A 9 33.56 -7.52 -3.93
C ALA A 9 32.27 -7.33 -3.12
N ALA A 10 31.37 -6.54 -3.72
CA ALA A 10 29.98 -6.93 -3.95
C ALA A 10 29.67 -8.40 -3.56
N THR A 11 29.28 -8.60 -2.30
CA THR A 11 28.40 -9.69 -1.89
C THR A 11 27.11 -9.03 -1.43
N ALA A 12 26.36 -8.55 -2.42
CA ALA A 12 24.92 -8.45 -2.28
C ALA A 12 24.40 -9.89 -2.28
N ALA A 13 24.51 -10.55 -1.12
CA ALA A 13 23.77 -11.76 -0.85
C ALA A 13 22.29 -11.37 -0.91
N ARG A 14 21.69 -11.50 -2.10
CA ARG A 14 20.25 -11.50 -2.25
C ARG A 14 19.75 -12.79 -1.61
N THR A 15 19.52 -12.74 -0.30
CA THR A 15 18.65 -13.69 0.38
C THR A 15 17.26 -13.52 -0.24
N ASP A 16 16.73 -14.60 -0.80
CA ASP A 16 15.36 -14.72 -1.33
C ASP A 16 14.32 -14.79 -0.20
N GLU A 17 14.59 -14.07 0.89
CA GLU A 17 13.74 -14.00 2.06
C GLU A 17 13.17 -12.59 2.09
N GLY A 18 11.85 -12.50 2.23
CA GLY A 18 11.16 -11.21 2.35
C GLY A 18 11.71 -10.39 3.52
N PRO A 19 11.32 -9.10 3.63
CA PRO A 19 11.81 -8.24 4.69
C PRO A 19 11.57 -8.88 6.07
N ASP A 20 12.60 -8.88 6.92
CA ASP A 20 12.49 -9.37 8.30
C ASP A 20 11.42 -8.56 9.03
N PRO A 21 10.32 -9.18 9.52
CA PRO A 21 9.26 -8.46 10.20
C PRO A 21 9.69 -7.81 11.52
N ALA A 22 10.83 -8.20 12.09
CA ALA A 22 11.40 -7.55 13.27
C ALA A 22 12.10 -6.22 12.95
N ASP A 23 12.46 -5.99 11.68
CA ASP A 23 13.11 -4.76 11.21
C ASP A 23 12.07 -3.67 10.89
N LEU A 24 11.55 -3.04 11.94
CA LEU A 24 10.50 -2.00 11.83
C LEU A 24 10.94 -0.74 11.06
N GLU A 25 12.22 -0.59 10.74
CA GLU A 25 12.71 0.53 9.93
C GLU A 25 12.61 0.27 8.44
N ASN A 26 12.35 -0.99 8.04
CA ASN A 26 12.27 -1.38 6.64
C ASN A 26 10.99 -0.84 5.96
N PRO A 27 11.11 0.07 4.98
CA PRO A 27 9.94 0.65 4.30
C PRO A 27 9.09 -0.39 3.55
N ALA A 28 9.66 -1.55 3.18
CA ALA A 28 8.94 -2.63 2.51
C ALA A 28 7.89 -3.32 3.39
N LEU A 29 7.95 -3.13 4.72
CA LEU A 29 6.93 -3.64 5.65
C LEU A 29 5.67 -2.78 5.69
N PHE A 30 5.69 -1.58 5.08
CA PHE A 30 4.59 -0.63 5.13
C PHE A 30 3.97 -0.43 3.75
N ILE A 31 2.66 -0.19 3.75
CA ILE A 31 1.92 0.22 2.56
C ILE A 31 1.70 1.74 2.60
N ASN A 32 1.63 2.36 1.43
CA ASN A 32 1.36 3.79 1.35
C ASN A 32 -0.05 4.09 1.88
N ARG A 33 -0.14 5.07 2.79
CA ARG A 33 -1.38 5.41 3.50
C ARG A 33 -2.43 5.98 2.54
N GLU A 34 -2.01 6.86 1.63
CA GLU A 34 -2.89 7.52 0.67
C GLU A 34 -3.47 6.51 -0.31
N LEU A 35 -2.66 5.58 -0.82
CA LEU A 35 -3.12 4.48 -1.67
C LEU A 35 -4.11 3.57 -0.92
N SER A 36 -3.78 3.19 0.32
CA SER A 36 -4.67 2.38 1.16
C SER A 36 -6.03 3.06 1.38
N TRP A 37 -6.02 4.39 1.52
CA TRP A 37 -7.22 5.19 1.68
C TRP A 37 -8.05 5.30 0.39
N LEU A 38 -7.39 5.41 -0.77
CA LEU A 38 -8.08 5.36 -2.06
C LEU A 38 -8.70 3.98 -2.32
N GLU A 39 -7.98 2.89 -2.02
CA GLU A 39 -8.50 1.52 -2.13
C GLU A 39 -9.68 1.26 -1.20
N PHE A 40 -9.69 1.88 -0.01
CA PHE A 40 -10.85 1.87 0.87
C PHE A 40 -12.05 2.55 0.21
N ASN A 41 -11.90 3.80 -0.26
CA ASN A 41 -13.00 4.52 -0.91
C ASN A 41 -13.49 3.81 -2.18
N GLN A 42 -12.59 3.16 -2.94
CA GLN A 42 -12.96 2.32 -4.07
C GLN A 42 -13.87 1.16 -3.64
N ARG A 43 -13.55 0.47 -2.54
CA ARG A 43 -14.40 -0.61 -2.00
C ARG A 43 -15.79 -0.12 -1.58
N VAL A 44 -15.88 1.09 -1.01
CA VAL A 44 -17.17 1.73 -0.67
C VAL A 44 -17.95 2.08 -1.95
N LEU A 45 -17.28 2.62 -2.97
CA LEU A 45 -17.89 2.94 -4.26
C LEU A 45 -18.44 1.70 -4.96
N LEU A 46 -17.79 0.53 -4.82
CA LEU A 46 -18.30 -0.74 -5.33
C LEU A 46 -19.65 -1.11 -4.68
N GLN A 47 -19.88 -0.77 -3.41
CA GLN A 47 -21.18 -1.01 -2.76
C GLN A 47 -22.30 -0.17 -3.37
N ALA A 48 -22.00 1.05 -3.82
CA ALA A 48 -22.97 1.89 -4.53
C ALA A 48 -23.36 1.33 -5.92
N GLN A 49 -22.46 0.56 -6.55
CA GLN A 49 -22.69 -0.02 -7.89
C GLN A 49 -23.47 -1.34 -7.82
N ASP A 50 -23.46 -2.03 -6.68
CA ASP A 50 -24.15 -3.30 -6.51
C ASP A 50 -25.69 -3.15 -6.56
N GLU A 51 -26.31 -3.77 -7.56
CA GLU A 51 -27.76 -3.73 -7.80
C GLU A 51 -28.57 -4.53 -6.77
N ARG A 52 -27.91 -5.36 -5.95
CA ARG A 52 -28.55 -6.09 -4.85
C ARG A 52 -28.94 -5.16 -3.70
N HIS A 53 -28.32 -3.99 -3.59
CA HIS A 53 -28.69 -2.98 -2.61
C HIS A 53 -29.91 -2.18 -3.08
N PRO A 54 -30.89 -1.89 -2.19
CA PRO A 54 -31.94 -0.92 -2.45
C PRO A 54 -31.37 0.42 -2.93
N LEU A 55 -32.11 1.10 -3.81
CA LEU A 55 -31.67 2.33 -4.48
C LEU A 55 -31.15 3.40 -3.49
N LEU A 56 -31.85 3.58 -2.35
CA LEU A 56 -31.48 4.57 -1.35
C LEU A 56 -30.15 4.23 -0.65
N GLU A 57 -29.86 2.95 -0.42
CA GLU A 57 -28.60 2.52 0.19
C GLU A 57 -27.41 2.79 -0.74
N ARG A 58 -27.60 2.60 -2.05
CA ARG A 58 -26.60 2.94 -3.07
C ARG A 58 -26.29 4.43 -3.09
N VAL A 59 -27.32 5.28 -2.98
CA VAL A 59 -27.14 6.74 -2.86
C VAL A 59 -26.38 7.10 -1.58
N LYS A 60 -26.68 6.44 -0.46
CA LYS A 60 -25.94 6.64 0.79
C LYS A 60 -24.45 6.30 0.64
N PHE A 61 -24.11 5.19 -0.03
CA PHE A 61 -22.71 4.86 -0.33
C PHE A 61 -22.03 5.91 -1.21
N LEU A 62 -22.73 6.46 -2.22
CA LEU A 62 -22.21 7.57 -3.02
C LEU A 62 -21.93 8.81 -2.17
N SER A 63 -22.86 9.19 -1.28
CA SER A 63 -22.66 10.31 -0.36
C SER A 63 -21.46 10.09 0.56
N ILE A 64 -21.28 8.88 1.09
CA ILE A 64 -20.12 8.54 1.95
C ILE A 64 -18.80 8.72 1.18
N VAL A 65 -18.70 8.20 -0.04
CA VAL A 65 -17.50 8.36 -0.87
C VAL A 65 -17.23 9.83 -1.17
N SER A 66 -18.27 10.59 -1.54
CA SER A 66 -18.14 12.03 -1.82
C SER A 66 -17.67 12.82 -0.61
N THR A 67 -18.20 12.56 0.60
CA THR A 67 -17.77 13.23 1.83
C THR A 67 -16.38 12.82 2.27
N ASN A 68 -15.98 11.57 2.01
CA ASN A 68 -14.63 11.12 2.35
C ASN A 68 -13.60 11.74 1.40
N LEU A 69 -13.91 11.92 0.12
CA LEU A 69 -12.95 12.41 -0.88
C LEU A 69 -12.85 13.94 -0.97
N ASP A 70 -13.79 14.66 -0.38
CA ASP A 70 -13.73 16.11 -0.18
C ASP A 70 -12.63 16.48 0.84
#